data_AF-A0A415IRX6-F1
#
_entry.id   AF-A0A415IRX6-F1
#
_cell.length_a   1.000
_cell.length_b   1.000
_cell.length_c   1.000
_cell.angle_alpha   90.00
_cell.angle_beta   90.00
_cell.angle_gamma   90.00
#
_symmetry.space_group_name_H-M   'P 1'
#
loop_
_entity.id
_entity.type
_entity.pdbx_description
1 polymer ?
#
loop_
_entity_poly.entity_id
_entity_poly.type
_entity_poly.pdbx_seq_one_letter_code
_entity_poly.pdbx_strand_id
1 'polypeptide(L)' 'MIMSKEYRVVRYFDGYPEYTMCKCDTIEEARVKCKEHNDKENKPYISYHILVDGDEKFGGKTYRTE' A
#
# COMPACT_ATOMS: atom_id res chain seq x y z
N MET A 1 -23.95 1.55 5.22
CA MET A 1 -22.76 2.43 5.22
C MET A 1 -21.88 1.96 4.07
N ILE A 2 -21.72 2.76 3.03
CA ILE A 2 -20.72 2.48 2.00
C ILE A 2 -19.39 2.74 2.70
N MET A 3 -18.67 1.69 3.12
CA MET A 3 -17.32 1.87 3.64
C MET A 3 -16.52 2.47 2.48
N SER A 4 -16.17 3.74 2.60
CA SER A 4 -15.27 4.40 1.66
C SER A 4 -13.96 3.62 1.70
N LYS A 5 -13.66 2.89 0.62
CA LYS A 5 -12.40 2.15 0.49
C LYS A 5 -11.26 3.15 0.62
N GLU A 6 -10.40 3.00 1.63
CA GLU A 6 -9.26 3.89 1.83
C GLU A 6 -7.99 3.18 1.32
N TYR A 7 -7.30 3.78 0.36
CA TYR A 7 -6.06 3.22 -0.19
C TYR A 7 -4.87 3.88 0.50
N ARG A 8 -3.96 3.10 1.06
CA ARG A 8 -2.77 3.59 1.77
C ARG A 8 -1.52 3.05 1.12
N VAL A 9 -0.57 3.92 0.75
CA VAL A 9 0.76 3.49 0.35
C VAL A 9 1.62 3.38 1.59
N VAL A 10 2.15 2.20 1.85
CA VAL A 10 2.93 1.88 3.04
C VAL A 10 4.32 1.45 2.63
N ARG A 11 5.32 2.02 3.29
CA ARG A 11 6.71 1.60 3.20
C ARG A 11 6.91 0.34 4.01
N TYR A 12 7.48 -0.66 3.37
CA TYR A 12 7.94 -1.89 3.98
C TYR A 12 9.46 -1.85 4.08
N PHE A 13 9.99 -2.21 5.25
CA PHE A 13 11.41 -2.41 5.47
C PHE A 13 11.61 -3.87 5.88
N ASP A 14 12.46 -4.58 5.14
CA ASP A 14 12.75 -6.00 5.38
C ASP A 14 11.48 -6.88 5.42
N GLY A 15 10.47 -6.54 4.62
CA GLY A 15 9.19 -7.27 4.56
C GLY A 15 8.18 -6.91 5.66
N TYR A 16 8.49 -5.97 6.55
CA TYR A 16 7.57 -5.48 7.58
C TYR A 16 7.05 -4.07 7.27
N PRO A 17 5.75 -3.80 7.46
CA PRO A 17 5.20 -2.46 7.26
C PRO A 17 5.78 -1.52 8.33
N GLU A 18 6.49 -0.50 7.89
CA GLU A 18 7.15 0.47 8.77
C GLU A 18 6.31 1.74 8.92
N TYR A 19 5.86 2.32 7.80
CA TYR A 19 5.23 3.65 7.83
C TYR A 19 4.23 3.87 6.67
N THR A 20 3.09 4.48 6.98
CA THR A 20 2.12 4.91 5.95
C THR A 20 2.56 6.24 5.34
N MET A 21 2.98 6.20 4.07
CA MET A 21 3.44 7.39 3.34
C MET A 21 2.29 8.32 2.96
N CYS A 22 1.25 7.77 2.37
CA CYS A 22 0.13 8.57 1.89
C CYS A 22 -1.17 7.78 1.92
N LYS A 23 -2.26 8.53 2.03
CA LYS A 23 -3.63 8.06 1.84
C LYS A 23 -4.12 8.57 0.49
N CYS A 24 -4.84 7.74 -0.24
CA CYS A 24 -5.42 8.03 -1.53
C CYS A 24 -6.88 7.62 -1.53
N ASP A 25 -7.71 8.40 -2.20
CA ASP A 25 -9.13 8.13 -2.39
C ASP A 25 -9.36 7.06 -3.48
N THR A 26 -8.41 6.93 -4.42
CA THR A 26 -8.48 5.96 -5.53
C THR A 26 -7.28 5.01 -5.59
N ILE A 27 -7.50 3.80 -6.12
CA ILE A 27 -6.43 2.81 -6.34
C ILE A 27 -5.42 3.27 -7.39
N GLU A 28 -5.86 4.02 -8.41
CA GLU A 28 -5.00 4.51 -9.48
C GLU A 28 -3.97 5.50 -8.94
N GLU A 29 -4.38 6.44 -8.10
CA GLU A 29 -3.46 7.36 -7.41
C GLU A 29 -2.49 6.61 -6.50
N ALA A 30 -2.96 5.61 -5.76
CA ALA A 30 -2.10 4.79 -4.93
C ALA A 30 -1.05 4.02 -5.74
N ARG A 31 -1.41 3.52 -6.93
CA ARG A 31 -0.47 2.83 -7.86
C ARG A 31 0.60 3.76 -8.40
N VAL A 32 0.21 4.97 -8.83
CA VAL A 32 1.17 5.98 -9.31
C VAL A 32 2.18 6.32 -8.21
N LYS A 33 1.70 6.68 -7.01
CA LYS A 33 2.58 7.03 -5.88
C LYS A 33 3.44 5.87 -5.41
N CYS A 34 2.88 4.66 -5.35
CA CYS A 34 3.64 3.45 -4.99
C CYS A 34 4.79 3.20 -5.97
N LYS A 35 4.54 3.33 -7.28
CA LYS A 35 5.58 3.20 -8.31
C LYS A 35 6.63 4.31 -8.19
N GLU A 36 6.21 5.56 -8.04
CA GLU A 36 7.13 6.69 -7.87
C GLU A 36 8.05 6.51 -6.64
N HIS A 37 7.50 6.00 -5.53
CA HIS A 37 8.30 5.75 -4.33
C HIS A 37 9.28 4.58 -4.50
N ASN A 38 8.85 3.48 -5.11
CA ASN A 38 9.74 2.35 -5.39
C ASN A 38 10.86 2.72 -6.40
N ASP A 39 10.55 3.54 -7.41
CA ASP A 39 11.53 4.00 -8.40
C ASP A 39 12.55 4.96 -7.78
N LYS A 40 12.08 5.87 -6.92
CA LYS A 40 12.94 6.82 -6.19
C LYS A 40 13.80 6.14 -5.13
N GLU A 41 13.24 5.20 -4.38
CA GLU A 41 13.94 4.43 -3.36
C GLU A 41 14.27 3.02 -3.89
N ASN A 42 15.20 2.97 -4.84
CA ASN A 42 15.75 1.71 -5.34
C ASN A 42 16.74 1.09 -4.31
N LYS A 43 16.22 0.72 -3.14
CA LYS A 43 16.99 0.09 -2.05
C LYS A 43 16.49 -1.34 -1.85
N PRO A 44 17.38 -2.34 -1.75
CA PRO A 44 17.00 -3.76 -1.75
C PRO A 44 16.10 -4.19 -0.57
N TYR A 45 16.10 -3.43 0.53
CA TYR A 45 15.32 -3.73 1.74
C TYR A 45 14.10 -2.84 1.90
N ILE A 46 13.84 -1.93 0.95
CA ILE A 46 12.72 -1.00 1.02
C ILE A 46 11.84 -1.23 -0.19
N SER A 47 10.59 -1.55 0.07
CA SER A 47 9.55 -1.61 -0.94
C SER A 47 8.33 -0.84 -0.48
N TYR A 48 7.55 -0.30 -1.41
CA TYR A 48 6.28 0.34 -1.12
C TYR A 48 5.15 -0.55 -1.62
N HIS A 49 4.10 -0.68 -0.82
CA HIS A 49 2.93 -1.49 -1.12
C HIS A 49 1.64 -0.73 -0.83
N ILE A 50 0.55 -1.11 -1.51
CA ILE A 50 -0.76 -0.48 -1.34
C ILE A 50 -1.61 -1.36 -0.42
N LEU A 51 -2.10 -0.80 0.68
CA LEU A 51 -3.09 -1.40 1.56
C LEU A 51 -4.47 -0.79 1.27
N VAL A 52 -5.52 -1.60 1.34
CA VAL A 52 -6.90 -1.16 1.11
C VAL A 52 -7.73 -1.48 2.34
N ASP A 53 -8.21 -0.45 3.04
CA ASP A 53 -9.07 -0.56 4.21
C ASP A 53 -10.53 -0.74 3.73
N GLY A 54 -11.20 -1.84 4.15
CA GLY A 54 -12.60 -2.11 3.82
C GLY A 54 -12.88 -3.30 2.88
N ASP A 55 -11.87 -4.10 2.51
CA ASP A 55 -12.07 -5.34 1.73
C ASP A 55 -11.89 -6.58 2.64
N GLU A 56 -12.98 -7.03 3.30
CA GLU A 56 -13.04 -8.28 4.08
C GLU A 56 -12.82 -9.55 3.20
N LYS A 57 -12.69 -9.40 1.88
CA LYS A 57 -12.51 -10.51 0.92
C LYS A 57 -11.05 -10.76 0.53
N PHE A 58 -10.13 -10.82 1.48
CA PHE A 58 -8.81 -11.44 1.22
C PHE A 58 -8.41 -12.44 2.30
N GLY A 59 -9.24 -13.49 2.43
CA GLY A 59 -8.78 -14.84 2.81
C GLY A 59 -7.92 -14.96 4.07
N GLY A 60 -8.22 -14.20 5.13
CA GLY A 60 -7.52 -14.31 6.41
C GLY A 60 -6.02 -13.99 6.37
N LYS A 61 -5.54 -13.25 5.36
CA LYS A 61 -4.16 -12.75 5.27
C LYS A 61 -4.16 -11.24 5.15
N THR A 62 -3.48 -10.58 6.08
CA THR A 62 -3.58 -9.14 6.35
C THR A 62 -3.01 -8.22 5.25
N TYR A 63 -2.40 -8.76 4.19
CA TYR A 63 -1.91 -7.97 3.06
C TYR A 63 -1.65 -8.86 1.85
N ARG A 64 -2.04 -8.38 0.67
CA ARG A 64 -1.53 -8.89 -0.61
C ARG A 64 -0.72 -7.78 -1.25
N THR A 65 0.55 -8.04 -1.48
CA THR A 65 1.36 -7.27 -2.41
C THR A 65 0.86 -7.62 -3.81
N GLU A 66 0.19 -6.67 -4.50
CA GLU A 66 0.03 -6.75 -5.97
C GLU A 66 1.41 -6.73 -6.64
#